data_AF-A0AAD8G5C5-F1
#
_entry.id   AF-A0AAD8G5C5-F1
#
_cell.length_a   1.000
_cell.length_b   1.000
_cell.length_c   1.000
_cell.angle_alpha   90.00
_cell.angle_beta   90.00
_cell.angle_gamma   90.00
#
_symmetry.space_group_name_H-M   'P 1'
#
loop_
_entity.id
_entity.type
_entity.pdbx_description
1 polymer ?
#
loop_
_entity_poly.entity_id
_entity_poly.type
_entity_poly.pdbx_seq_one_letter_code
_entity_poly.pdbx_strand_id
1 'polypeptide(L)'
;MENNTTQISREELEELKEAFNKIDIDNSGYVCDYELQDLFKEADLPLPGYKVREIVEKILVAADHNKDGRIDFEEFLSICQELKSKEISKSFRKAINKKEGITAIGGTSEISSEGTQHSYSEEEQVAFVNWINKALKDDPDCKHLLPMDPNDESVFKSVGDGILLCKLINLSQAETIDERVINKKKLTPFTISENLVLALNSASAIGCTVVNIGAQDLRAGRPHLVLGLLWQIIKVGLFAHIEISRNEALITLLEEGEDLEDLMKLSPEELLLRWVNYHLTNAGWQKIGNFTNDIEDSKAYFHLLNQIAPKGIQDDELKIDIDMSGFNEKNDLRRAECMLQQAAKMDCRQFVTPADVVAGNPKLNIAFVANLFNTYPALNKTNHGYDLAVLEGESREERTFRNWMNSLGVSPYVHHLYSDLTDASVIFQLYERIRVPVNWNRVNKRPYPALGGNMKKLENCNYAVDLGKNEAKFSLVGIGGQNLNEGHSTLTLALVWQIMRRYTLTVLSDLGGGEKVNDEMIINWVNVTLEAAEKKTSIKSFKDKSICTSLPVLDLISAIAPNAIREEMVRRDDDLSEEDKLNNAKYAISVSRKIGARVYALPEDLVEVKPKMVMTVFACLMGRGMNKING
;
A
#
# COMPACT_ATOMS: atom_id res chain seq x y z
N MET A 1 23.53 -61.22 9.44
CA MET A 1 24.44 -60.06 9.46
C MET A 1 24.89 -59.83 8.03
N GLU A 2 24.18 -58.96 7.32
CA GLU A 2 24.65 -58.35 6.07
C GLU A 2 24.71 -56.85 6.35
N ASN A 3 25.93 -56.32 6.44
CA ASN A 3 26.19 -54.88 6.53
C ASN A 3 25.93 -54.27 5.14
N ASN A 4 24.76 -53.68 4.92
CA ASN A 4 24.57 -52.73 3.83
C ASN A 4 24.99 -51.34 4.31
N THR A 5 26.30 -51.10 4.32
CA THR A 5 26.85 -49.76 4.49
C THR A 5 26.71 -49.03 3.15
N THR A 6 25.61 -48.29 2.97
CA THR A 6 25.46 -47.36 1.84
C THR A 6 26.54 -46.28 1.97
N GLN A 7 27.60 -46.38 1.18
CA GLN A 7 28.60 -45.32 1.03
C GLN A 7 27.92 -44.10 0.39
N ILE A 8 27.71 -43.04 1.19
CA ILE A 8 27.36 -41.72 0.67
C ILE A 8 28.57 -41.19 -0.12
N SER A 9 28.36 -40.73 -1.36
CA SER A 9 29.41 -40.07 -2.13
C SER A 9 29.78 -38.72 -1.51
N ARG A 10 31.03 -38.27 -1.67
CA ARG A 10 31.49 -37.01 -1.06
C ARG A 10 30.65 -35.79 -1.51
N GLU A 11 30.18 -35.82 -2.76
CA GLU A 11 29.31 -34.80 -3.36
C GLU A 11 27.91 -34.82 -2.73
N GLU A 12 27.27 -36.00 -2.57
CA GLU A 12 25.97 -36.11 -1.89
C GLU A 12 26.06 -35.69 -0.40
N LEU A 13 27.19 -35.94 0.26
CA LEU A 13 27.41 -35.54 1.65
C LEU A 13 27.53 -34.01 1.77
N GLU A 14 28.18 -33.36 0.82
CA GLU A 14 28.32 -31.90 0.75
C GLU A 14 26.97 -31.23 0.45
N GLU A 15 26.18 -31.76 -0.50
CA GLU A 15 24.82 -31.29 -0.79
C GLU A 15 23.87 -31.41 0.41
N LEU A 16 23.91 -32.54 1.13
CA LEU A 16 23.08 -32.75 2.32
C LEU A 16 23.51 -31.84 3.48
N LYS A 17 24.79 -31.49 3.56
CA LYS A 17 25.32 -30.55 4.54
C LYS A 17 24.91 -29.12 4.24
N GLU A 18 24.91 -28.73 2.98
CA GLU A 18 24.36 -27.44 2.56
C GLU A 18 22.84 -27.36 2.79
N ALA A 19 22.10 -28.44 2.54
CA ALA A 19 20.68 -28.50 2.83
C ALA A 19 20.39 -28.37 4.33
N PHE A 20 21.16 -29.05 5.19
CA PHE A 20 21.05 -28.93 6.65
C PHE A 20 21.29 -27.50 7.11
N ASN A 21 22.39 -26.86 6.66
CA ASN A 21 22.70 -25.47 7.00
C ASN A 21 21.68 -24.46 6.47
N LYS A 22 20.92 -24.81 5.42
CA LYS A 22 19.84 -23.95 4.87
C LYS A 22 18.54 -24.06 5.67
N ILE A 23 18.38 -25.11 6.49
CA ILE A 23 17.21 -25.39 7.34
C ILE A 23 17.45 -24.91 8.77
N ASP A 24 18.68 -25.03 9.25
CA ASP A 24 19.17 -24.47 10.52
C ASP A 24 19.27 -22.94 10.42
N ILE A 25 18.13 -22.26 10.62
CA ILE A 25 17.97 -20.82 10.37
C ILE A 25 18.77 -20.02 11.40
N ASP A 26 18.87 -20.53 12.63
CA ASP A 26 19.60 -19.89 13.72
C ASP A 26 21.10 -20.29 13.80
N ASN A 27 21.57 -21.16 12.89
CA ASN A 27 22.91 -21.75 12.88
C ASN A 27 23.29 -22.40 14.23
N SER A 28 22.32 -22.99 14.91
CA SER A 28 22.53 -23.65 16.19
C SER A 28 23.25 -25.00 16.06
N GLY A 29 23.36 -25.54 14.84
CA GLY A 29 23.89 -26.86 14.54
C GLY A 29 22.86 -27.98 14.73
N TYR A 30 21.61 -27.64 15.02
CA TYR A 30 20.50 -28.56 15.28
C TYR A 30 19.26 -28.06 14.56
N VAL A 31 18.48 -28.97 13.98
CA VAL A 31 17.19 -28.62 13.37
C VAL A 31 16.06 -28.96 14.34
N CYS A 32 15.18 -27.99 14.60
CA CYS A 32 14.06 -28.15 15.52
C CYS A 32 12.70 -28.19 14.81
N ASP A 33 11.64 -28.50 15.57
CA ASP A 33 10.31 -28.79 15.05
C ASP A 33 9.67 -27.61 14.30
N TYR A 34 9.96 -26.38 14.71
CA TYR A 34 9.50 -25.17 14.03
C TYR A 34 10.24 -24.92 12.71
N GLU A 35 11.55 -25.15 12.64
CA GLU A 35 12.34 -24.98 11.41
C GLU A 35 11.95 -26.00 10.33
N LEU A 36 11.65 -27.23 10.74
CA LEU A 36 11.08 -28.26 9.86
C LEU A 36 9.67 -27.90 9.40
N GLN A 37 8.82 -27.35 10.27
CA GLN A 37 7.49 -26.87 9.87
C GLN A 37 7.58 -25.71 8.89
N ASP A 38 8.51 -24.78 9.10
CA ASP A 38 8.66 -23.62 8.23
C ASP A 38 9.24 -24.03 6.87
N LEU A 39 10.16 -24.98 6.81
CA LEU A 39 10.60 -25.60 5.56
C LEU A 39 9.42 -26.18 4.74
N PHE A 40 8.49 -26.91 5.37
CA PHE A 40 7.34 -27.49 4.68
C PHE A 40 6.27 -26.45 4.29
N LYS A 41 6.12 -25.36 5.05
CA LYS A 41 5.26 -24.22 4.66
C LYS A 41 5.85 -23.48 3.47
N GLU A 42 7.16 -23.25 3.47
CA GLU A 42 7.87 -22.48 2.46
C GLU A 42 8.04 -23.24 1.13
N ALA A 43 7.97 -24.58 1.20
CA ALA A 43 7.90 -25.48 0.05
C ALA A 43 6.59 -25.42 -0.75
N ASP A 44 5.55 -24.79 -0.21
CA ASP A 44 4.22 -24.65 -0.82
C ASP A 44 3.59 -26.01 -1.20
N LEU A 45 3.68 -26.97 -0.27
CA LEU A 45 3.03 -28.26 -0.37
C LEU A 45 1.69 -28.20 0.38
N PRO A 46 0.53 -28.27 -0.30
CA PRO A 46 -0.77 -28.11 0.33
C PRO A 46 -1.12 -29.36 1.14
N LEU A 47 -0.70 -29.38 2.40
CA LEU A 47 -1.09 -30.38 3.37
C LEU A 47 -1.85 -29.69 4.52
N PRO A 48 -3.00 -30.23 4.95
CA PRO A 48 -3.68 -29.74 6.14
C PRO A 48 -2.74 -29.74 7.35
N GLY A 49 -2.78 -28.69 8.19
CA GLY A 49 -1.82 -28.51 9.29
C GLY A 49 -1.72 -29.68 10.28
N TYR A 50 -2.78 -30.49 10.42
CA TYR A 50 -2.75 -31.72 11.22
C TYR A 50 -1.87 -32.82 10.59
N LYS A 51 -1.82 -32.93 9.26
CA LYS A 51 -0.95 -33.89 8.55
C LYS A 51 0.52 -33.48 8.60
N VAL A 52 0.80 -32.18 8.53
CA VAL A 52 2.17 -31.66 8.69
C VAL A 52 2.69 -31.97 10.09
N ARG A 53 1.89 -31.74 11.12
CA ARG A 53 2.22 -32.14 12.50
C ARG A 53 2.44 -33.64 12.63
N GLU A 54 1.57 -34.47 12.03
CA GLU A 54 1.72 -35.93 12.08
C GLU A 54 3.00 -36.43 11.38
N ILE A 55 3.43 -35.77 10.30
CA ILE A 55 4.69 -36.06 9.60
C ILE A 55 5.89 -35.62 10.43
N VAL A 56 5.87 -34.42 10.99
CA VAL A 56 6.95 -33.88 11.85
C VAL A 56 7.09 -34.72 13.12
N GLU A 57 5.99 -35.12 13.75
CA GLU A 57 5.97 -35.96 14.94
C GLU A 57 6.51 -37.37 14.64
N LYS A 58 6.18 -37.95 13.47
CA LYS A 58 6.77 -39.23 13.03
C LYS A 58 8.25 -39.12 12.68
N ILE A 59 8.70 -37.99 12.12
CA ILE A 59 10.11 -37.74 11.81
C ILE A 59 10.91 -37.60 13.12
N LEU A 60 10.43 -36.78 14.06
CA LEU A 60 11.07 -36.59 15.36
C LEU A 60 11.14 -37.91 16.15
N VAL A 61 10.06 -38.68 16.24
CA VAL A 61 10.05 -39.96 16.96
C VAL A 61 10.95 -41.02 16.33
N ALA A 62 11.18 -40.98 15.02
CA ALA A 62 12.04 -41.93 14.31
C ALA A 62 13.52 -41.51 14.28
N ALA A 63 13.80 -40.22 14.36
CA ALA A 63 15.12 -39.65 14.12
C ALA A 63 15.86 -39.18 15.37
N ASP A 64 15.13 -38.74 16.39
CA ASP A 64 15.69 -38.24 17.66
C ASP A 64 16.12 -39.45 18.52
N HIS A 65 17.32 -39.96 18.24
CA HIS A 65 17.86 -41.15 18.90
C HIS A 65 18.31 -40.82 20.32
N ASN A 66 18.70 -39.56 20.55
CA ASN A 66 19.21 -39.08 21.82
C ASN A 66 18.10 -38.53 22.75
N LYS A 67 16.87 -38.36 22.24
CA LYS A 67 15.65 -37.86 22.92
C LYS A 67 15.78 -36.43 23.44
N ASP A 68 16.55 -35.59 22.76
CA ASP A 68 16.73 -34.18 23.14
C ASP A 68 15.70 -33.23 22.51
N GLY A 69 14.80 -33.77 21.67
CA GLY A 69 13.75 -33.03 20.99
C GLY A 69 14.25 -32.20 19.79
N ARG A 70 15.48 -32.44 19.33
CA ARG A 70 16.14 -31.76 18.22
C ARG A 70 16.74 -32.81 17.27
N ILE A 71 17.16 -32.39 16.07
CA ILE A 71 17.75 -33.27 15.07
C ILE A 71 19.15 -32.76 14.75
N ASP A 72 20.18 -33.51 15.11
CA ASP A 72 21.56 -33.19 14.73
C ASP A 72 21.87 -33.63 13.29
N PHE A 73 23.06 -33.27 12.80
CA PHE A 73 23.46 -33.57 11.42
C PHE A 73 23.58 -35.07 11.13
N GLU A 74 23.99 -35.89 12.12
CA GLU A 74 24.10 -37.34 11.94
C GLU A 74 22.71 -38.00 11.92
N GLU A 75 21.79 -37.52 12.75
CA GLU A 75 20.38 -37.92 12.76
C GLU A 75 19.66 -37.50 11.47
N PHE A 76 19.94 -36.30 10.95
CA PHE A 76 19.45 -35.81 9.66
C PHE A 76 19.96 -36.66 8.47
N LEU A 77 21.21 -37.10 8.52
CA LEU A 77 21.78 -38.00 7.52
C LEU A 77 21.11 -39.37 7.56
N SER A 78 20.83 -39.90 8.76
CA SER A 78 20.09 -41.16 8.96
C SER A 78 18.67 -41.08 8.37
N ILE A 79 17.95 -39.98 8.62
CA ILE A 79 16.64 -39.68 8.02
C ILE A 79 16.72 -39.70 6.49
N CYS A 80 17.70 -39.00 5.92
CA CYS A 80 17.84 -38.90 4.47
C CYS A 80 18.19 -40.24 3.82
N GLN A 81 18.90 -41.13 4.52
CA GLN A 81 19.20 -42.49 4.07
C GLN A 81 17.98 -43.41 4.13
N GLU A 82 17.24 -43.41 5.25
CA GLU A 82 16.08 -44.29 5.44
C GLU A 82 14.90 -43.90 4.53
N LEU A 83 14.74 -42.60 4.26
CA LEU A 83 13.72 -42.04 3.36
C LEU A 83 13.96 -42.28 1.87
N LYS A 84 15.13 -42.79 1.43
CA LYS A 84 15.35 -43.21 0.02
C LYS A 84 14.38 -44.32 -0.43
N SER A 85 13.57 -44.89 0.47
CA SER A 85 12.64 -46.00 0.18
C SER A 85 11.13 -45.69 0.18
N LYS A 86 10.66 -44.45 0.46
CA LYS A 86 9.20 -44.13 0.53
C LYS A 86 8.79 -42.75 -0.03
N GLU A 87 7.49 -42.59 -0.31
CA GLU A 87 6.81 -41.43 -0.95
C GLU A 87 7.11 -40.05 -0.34
N ILE A 88 7.55 -39.98 0.92
CA ILE A 88 7.85 -38.75 1.66
C ILE A 88 9.09 -38.01 1.09
N SER A 89 10.02 -38.74 0.46
CA SER A 89 11.25 -38.18 -0.12
C SER A 89 11.04 -37.24 -1.30
N LYS A 90 9.96 -37.40 -2.07
CA LYS A 90 9.64 -36.53 -3.21
C LYS A 90 9.19 -35.14 -2.77
N SER A 91 8.39 -35.08 -1.70
CA SER A 91 7.92 -33.83 -1.11
C SER A 91 9.05 -33.04 -0.46
N PHE A 92 9.91 -33.73 0.31
CA PHE A 92 11.05 -33.10 0.98
C PHE A 92 12.12 -32.58 0.00
N ARG A 93 12.46 -33.32 -1.07
CA ARG A 93 13.40 -32.84 -2.09
C ARG A 93 12.86 -31.66 -2.91
N LYS A 94 11.55 -31.63 -3.19
CA LYS A 94 10.92 -30.52 -3.93
C LYS A 94 10.97 -29.21 -3.13
N ALA A 95 10.86 -29.28 -1.80
CA ALA A 95 11.02 -28.15 -0.89
C ALA A 95 12.42 -27.52 -0.97
N ILE A 96 13.45 -28.35 -0.98
CA ILE A 96 14.85 -27.90 -0.97
C ILE A 96 15.24 -27.27 -2.32
N ASN A 97 14.81 -27.83 -3.44
CA ASN A 97 15.17 -27.35 -4.78
C ASN A 97 14.48 -26.01 -5.16
N LYS A 98 13.32 -25.67 -4.60
CA LYS A 98 12.61 -24.40 -4.87
C LYS A 98 13.40 -23.18 -4.38
N LYS A 99 14.38 -23.37 -3.48
CA LYS A 99 15.24 -22.34 -2.90
C LYS A 99 16.40 -21.91 -3.82
N GLU A 100 16.67 -22.61 -4.93
CA GLU A 100 17.78 -22.28 -5.85
C GLU A 100 17.54 -21.02 -6.72
N GLY A 101 16.29 -20.58 -6.88
CA GLY A 101 15.94 -19.44 -7.75
C GLY A 101 15.89 -18.06 -7.05
N ILE A 102 16.28 -17.96 -5.78
CA ILE A 102 16.10 -16.75 -4.96
C ILE A 102 17.47 -16.32 -4.42
N THR A 103 18.04 -15.23 -4.94
CA THR A 103 19.23 -14.60 -4.35
C THR A 103 18.87 -13.96 -3.01
N ALA A 104 19.17 -14.65 -1.92
CA ALA A 104 18.90 -14.17 -0.56
C ALA A 104 19.95 -13.13 -0.11
N ILE A 105 19.50 -11.92 0.23
CA ILE A 105 20.28 -10.96 1.03
C ILE A 105 19.60 -10.86 2.41
N GLY A 106 20.34 -11.24 3.45
CA GLY A 106 19.88 -11.22 4.83
C GLY A 106 19.75 -9.80 5.38
N GLY A 107 18.62 -9.51 6.00
CA GLY A 107 18.35 -8.29 6.75
C GLY A 107 17.15 -8.50 7.66
N THR A 108 17.31 -8.22 8.94
CA THR A 108 16.32 -8.39 10.01
C THR A 108 15.28 -7.28 10.00
N SER A 109 13.97 -7.60 10.08
CA SER A 109 12.94 -6.83 10.83
C SER A 109 11.50 -7.32 10.59
N GLU A 110 10.70 -7.33 11.66
CA GLU A 110 9.49 -8.14 11.88
C GLU A 110 8.11 -7.49 11.54
N ILE A 111 8.00 -6.52 10.61
CA ILE A 111 6.69 -5.84 10.40
C ILE A 111 6.23 -5.79 8.93
N SER A 112 6.85 -6.57 8.06
CA SER A 112 6.24 -6.89 6.77
C SER A 112 5.22 -8.00 6.98
N SER A 113 3.93 -7.68 7.02
CA SER A 113 2.86 -8.70 7.05
C SER A 113 2.68 -9.43 5.71
N GLU A 114 3.77 -9.61 4.97
CA GLU A 114 4.04 -10.63 3.95
C GLU A 114 5.54 -10.95 4.09
N GLY A 115 5.86 -12.11 4.66
CA GLY A 115 7.24 -12.51 4.94
C GLY A 115 8.09 -12.64 3.67
N THR A 116 8.83 -11.59 3.32
CA THR A 116 9.77 -11.61 2.19
C THR A 116 11.18 -11.31 2.68
N GLN A 117 12.04 -12.34 2.62
CA GLN A 117 13.47 -12.16 2.41
C GLN A 117 13.67 -11.36 1.11
N HIS A 118 14.64 -10.43 1.09
CA HIS A 118 14.82 -9.40 0.07
C HIS A 118 15.18 -9.93 -1.35
N SER A 119 14.20 -10.51 -2.05
CA SER A 119 14.19 -10.66 -3.51
C SER A 119 13.24 -9.63 -4.09
N TYR A 120 13.63 -8.98 -5.19
CA TYR A 120 12.76 -8.09 -5.94
C TYR A 120 12.42 -8.76 -7.28
N SER A 121 11.20 -8.60 -7.77
CA SER A 121 10.75 -9.28 -8.99
C SER A 121 11.25 -8.54 -10.23
N GLU A 122 12.00 -9.24 -11.08
CA GLU A 122 12.44 -8.72 -12.38
C GLU A 122 11.22 -8.45 -13.28
N GLU A 123 10.17 -9.24 -13.14
CA GLU A 123 8.91 -9.08 -13.85
C GLU A 123 8.22 -7.76 -13.47
N GLU A 124 8.14 -7.44 -12.17
CA GLU A 124 7.63 -6.16 -11.66
C GLU A 124 8.45 -4.98 -12.19
N GLN A 125 9.78 -5.12 -12.23
CA GLN A 125 10.66 -4.08 -12.78
C GLN A 125 10.33 -3.78 -14.24
N VAL A 126 10.31 -4.81 -15.09
CA VAL A 126 10.01 -4.69 -16.53
C VAL A 126 8.62 -4.06 -16.73
N ALA A 127 7.63 -4.54 -15.98
CA ALA A 127 6.26 -4.04 -16.02
C ALA A 127 6.17 -2.54 -15.71
N PHE A 128 6.76 -2.11 -14.60
CA PHE A 128 6.70 -0.73 -14.14
C PHE A 128 7.49 0.20 -15.05
N VAL A 129 8.67 -0.19 -15.52
CA VAL A 129 9.47 0.62 -16.45
C VAL A 129 8.72 0.87 -17.75
N ASN A 130 8.13 -0.16 -18.34
CA ASN A 130 7.35 -0.02 -19.57
C ASN A 130 6.14 0.90 -19.38
N TRP A 131 5.43 0.78 -18.25
CA TRP A 131 4.32 1.66 -17.93
C TRP A 131 4.78 3.12 -17.73
N ILE A 132 5.85 3.36 -16.97
CA ILE A 132 6.40 4.70 -16.73
C ILE A 132 6.85 5.35 -18.04
N ASN A 133 7.58 4.62 -18.89
CA ASN A 133 8.03 5.09 -20.19
C ASN A 133 6.87 5.52 -21.09
N LYS A 134 5.74 4.81 -21.03
CA LYS A 134 4.52 5.17 -21.77
C LYS A 134 3.82 6.38 -21.14
N ALA A 135 3.62 6.36 -19.83
CA ALA A 135 2.81 7.35 -19.13
C ALA A 135 3.47 8.74 -19.03
N LEU A 136 4.80 8.80 -18.92
CA LEU A 136 5.55 10.05 -18.79
C LEU A 136 6.35 10.40 -20.06
N LYS A 137 6.07 9.73 -21.19
CA LYS A 137 6.78 9.89 -22.46
C LYS A 137 6.96 11.36 -22.88
N ASP A 138 5.89 12.15 -22.73
CA ASP A 138 5.83 13.54 -23.18
C ASP A 138 6.10 14.55 -22.06
N ASP A 139 6.41 14.10 -20.83
CA ASP A 139 6.70 14.99 -19.71
C ASP A 139 8.05 15.70 -19.92
N PRO A 140 8.08 17.05 -19.91
CA PRO A 140 9.29 17.81 -20.22
C PRO A 140 10.39 17.66 -19.17
N ASP A 141 10.05 17.38 -17.92
CA ASP A 141 10.99 17.31 -16.81
C ASP A 141 11.60 15.91 -16.64
N CYS A 142 10.99 14.88 -17.21
CA CYS A 142 11.52 13.51 -17.20
C CYS A 142 12.31 13.13 -18.47
N LYS A 143 12.47 14.05 -19.44
CA LYS A 143 13.17 13.77 -20.72
C LYS A 143 14.63 13.32 -20.57
N HIS A 144 15.30 13.70 -19.48
CA HIS A 144 16.68 13.24 -19.21
C HIS A 144 16.74 11.83 -18.62
N LEU A 145 15.61 11.26 -18.20
CA LEU A 145 15.49 9.94 -17.61
C LEU A 145 14.85 8.92 -18.57
N LEU A 146 13.98 9.38 -19.48
CA LEU A 146 13.17 8.51 -20.33
C LEU A 146 13.68 8.46 -21.78
N PRO A 147 13.57 7.30 -22.45
CA PRO A 147 13.09 6.02 -21.92
C PRO A 147 14.15 5.30 -21.07
N MET A 148 13.71 4.66 -20.00
CA MET A 148 14.50 3.71 -19.21
C MET A 148 14.51 2.33 -19.90
N ASP A 149 15.58 1.56 -19.73
CA ASP A 149 15.62 0.16 -20.21
C ASP A 149 14.93 -0.74 -19.17
N PRO A 150 13.87 -1.48 -19.54
CA PRO A 150 13.18 -2.37 -18.59
C PRO A 150 14.05 -3.54 -18.10
N ASN A 151 15.11 -3.91 -18.83
CA ASN A 151 15.93 -5.09 -18.54
C ASN A 151 17.17 -4.78 -17.70
N ASP A 152 17.37 -3.53 -17.27
CA ASP A 152 18.53 -3.12 -16.47
C ASP A 152 18.13 -2.32 -15.21
N GLU A 153 19.13 -1.94 -14.42
CA GLU A 153 18.95 -1.19 -13.18
C GLU A 153 18.67 0.32 -13.40
N SER A 154 18.34 0.76 -14.62
CA SER A 154 18.13 2.19 -14.94
C SER A 154 17.02 2.81 -14.11
N VAL A 155 15.97 2.06 -13.77
CA VAL A 155 14.87 2.54 -12.93
C VAL A 155 15.35 2.94 -11.53
N PHE A 156 16.26 2.17 -10.93
CA PHE A 156 16.78 2.42 -9.59
C PHE A 156 17.65 3.67 -9.53
N LYS A 157 18.34 3.98 -10.62
CA LYS A 157 19.10 5.23 -10.75
C LYS A 157 18.19 6.42 -11.05
N SER A 158 17.16 6.22 -11.85
CA SER A 158 16.27 7.29 -12.33
C SER A 158 15.36 7.86 -11.24
N VAL A 159 15.05 7.09 -10.19
CA VAL A 159 14.35 7.62 -9.01
C VAL A 159 15.22 8.48 -8.10
N GLY A 160 16.55 8.42 -8.25
CA GLY A 160 17.51 8.96 -7.29
C GLY A 160 17.54 10.49 -7.19
N ASP A 161 16.99 11.23 -8.17
CA ASP A 161 16.85 12.69 -8.11
C ASP A 161 15.49 13.18 -7.55
N GLY A 162 14.55 12.24 -7.35
CA GLY A 162 13.20 12.47 -6.85
C GLY A 162 12.21 13.11 -7.83
N ILE A 163 12.64 13.53 -9.03
CA ILE A 163 11.75 14.18 -10.02
C ILE A 163 10.73 13.16 -10.53
N LEU A 164 11.21 11.97 -10.93
CA LEU A 164 10.35 10.90 -11.44
C LEU A 164 9.24 10.53 -10.44
N LEU A 165 9.60 10.35 -9.17
CA LEU A 165 8.63 10.01 -8.11
C LEU A 165 7.59 11.12 -7.90
N CYS A 166 8.01 12.39 -7.91
CA CYS A 166 7.07 13.51 -7.77
C CYS A 166 6.06 13.54 -8.94
N LYS A 167 6.52 13.29 -10.16
CA LYS A 167 5.66 13.24 -11.35
C LYS A 167 4.69 12.07 -11.32
N LEU A 168 5.16 10.89 -10.90
CA LEU A 168 4.32 9.72 -10.73
C LEU A 168 3.24 9.91 -9.67
N ILE A 169 3.54 10.59 -8.57
CA ILE A 169 2.53 10.93 -7.56
C ILE A 169 1.42 11.82 -8.14
N ASN A 170 1.78 12.83 -8.93
CA ASN A 170 0.79 13.68 -9.61
C ASN A 170 0.01 12.93 -10.70
N LEU A 171 0.64 11.98 -11.38
CA LEU A 171 -0.04 11.11 -12.33
C LEU A 171 -1.09 10.23 -11.64
N SER A 172 -0.75 9.66 -10.48
CA SER A 172 -1.66 8.80 -9.70
C SER A 172 -2.76 9.58 -8.98
N GLN A 173 -2.43 10.76 -8.44
CA GLN A 173 -3.38 11.68 -7.85
C GLN A 173 -3.00 13.11 -8.22
N ALA A 174 -3.74 13.68 -9.17
CA ALA A 174 -3.54 15.03 -9.67
C ALA A 174 -3.53 16.07 -8.53
N GLU A 175 -2.74 17.13 -8.73
CA GLU A 175 -2.62 18.26 -7.80
C GLU A 175 -2.11 17.91 -6.39
N THR A 176 -1.51 16.73 -6.20
CA THR A 176 -0.90 16.33 -4.92
C THR A 176 0.35 17.14 -4.59
N ILE A 177 1.19 17.37 -5.60
CA ILE A 177 2.43 18.14 -5.53
C ILE A 177 2.30 19.34 -6.46
N ASP A 178 2.50 20.54 -5.92
CA ASP A 178 2.74 21.72 -6.72
C ASP A 178 4.10 21.60 -7.41
N GLU A 179 4.10 21.35 -8.71
CA GLU A 179 5.31 21.10 -9.48
C GLU A 179 6.33 22.24 -9.45
N ARG A 180 5.88 23.45 -9.14
CA ARG A 180 6.80 24.58 -8.96
C ARG A 180 7.82 24.22 -7.88
N VAL A 181 7.41 23.55 -6.81
CA VAL A 181 8.25 23.23 -5.64
C VAL A 181 9.39 22.26 -5.97
N ILE A 182 9.24 21.45 -7.03
CA ILE A 182 10.23 20.46 -7.46
C ILE A 182 11.50 21.19 -7.95
N ASN A 183 12.65 20.79 -7.42
CA ASN A 183 13.94 21.24 -7.92
C ASN A 183 14.24 20.50 -9.23
N LYS A 184 14.18 21.19 -10.38
CA LYS A 184 14.28 20.59 -11.73
C LYS A 184 15.63 20.82 -12.43
N LYS A 185 16.46 21.76 -11.94
CA LYS A 185 17.72 22.19 -12.60
C LYS A 185 18.85 22.31 -11.59
N LYS A 186 20.10 22.07 -12.05
CA LYS A 186 21.34 22.19 -11.26
C LYS A 186 21.24 21.49 -9.90
N LEU A 187 20.92 20.19 -9.95
CA LEU A 187 20.68 19.37 -8.78
C LEU A 187 21.96 19.20 -7.94
N THR A 188 21.89 19.65 -6.70
CA THR A 188 22.88 19.40 -5.65
C THR A 188 22.41 18.24 -4.76
N PRO A 189 23.30 17.60 -3.98
CA PRO A 189 22.90 16.60 -2.99
C PRO A 189 21.78 17.07 -2.04
N PHE A 190 21.78 18.36 -1.70
CA PHE A 190 20.76 18.96 -0.85
C PHE A 190 19.40 19.04 -1.56
N THR A 191 19.36 19.63 -2.76
CA THR A 191 18.10 19.77 -3.52
C THR A 191 17.51 18.43 -3.97
N ILE A 192 18.35 17.42 -4.20
CA ILE A 192 17.93 16.04 -4.44
C ILE A 192 17.25 15.48 -3.19
N SER A 193 17.87 15.66 -2.02
CA SER A 193 17.27 15.23 -0.76
C SER A 193 15.92 15.92 -0.52
N GLU A 194 15.78 17.21 -0.86
CA GLU A 194 14.50 17.92 -0.78
C GLU A 194 13.43 17.32 -1.70
N ASN A 195 13.76 16.98 -2.96
CA ASN A 195 12.82 16.33 -3.88
C ASN A 195 12.37 14.97 -3.36
N LEU A 196 13.30 14.16 -2.83
CA LEU A 196 12.99 12.84 -2.29
C LEU A 196 12.13 12.92 -1.03
N VAL A 197 12.40 13.89 -0.14
CA VAL A 197 11.55 14.15 1.04
C VAL A 197 10.16 14.63 0.61
N LEU A 198 10.06 15.50 -0.40
CA LEU A 198 8.80 15.91 -0.99
C LEU A 198 8.02 14.72 -1.55
N ALA A 199 8.68 13.83 -2.30
CA ALA A 199 8.08 12.63 -2.85
C ALA A 199 7.57 11.69 -1.74
N LEU A 200 8.38 11.40 -0.73
CA LEU A 200 8.00 10.52 0.38
C LEU A 200 6.81 11.06 1.19
N ASN A 201 6.84 12.34 1.55
CA ASN A 201 5.74 12.96 2.30
C ASN A 201 4.47 13.08 1.46
N SER A 202 4.59 13.28 0.15
CA SER A 202 3.44 13.33 -0.76
C SER A 202 2.86 11.93 -1.02
N ALA A 203 3.70 10.90 -1.16
CA ALA A 203 3.27 9.51 -1.24
C ALA A 203 2.52 9.09 0.03
N SER A 204 3.02 9.50 1.20
CA SER A 204 2.33 9.31 2.48
C SER A 204 0.95 9.97 2.50
N ALA A 205 0.83 11.19 1.97
CA ALA A 205 -0.42 11.93 1.94
C ALA A 205 -1.50 11.32 1.03
N ILE A 206 -1.10 10.49 0.04
CA ILE A 206 -2.02 9.73 -0.81
C ILE A 206 -2.27 8.30 -0.29
N GLY A 207 -1.79 7.97 0.92
CA GLY A 207 -2.04 6.69 1.58
C GLY A 207 -1.01 5.59 1.30
N CYS A 208 0.16 5.92 0.74
CA CYS A 208 1.27 4.96 0.63
C CYS A 208 1.97 4.78 1.99
N THR A 209 2.37 3.54 2.27
CA THR A 209 3.15 3.18 3.46
C THR A 209 4.62 3.47 3.23
N VAL A 210 5.14 4.53 3.85
CA VAL A 210 6.53 5.00 3.71
C VAL A 210 7.33 4.94 5.02
N VAL A 211 6.82 4.27 6.05
CA VAL A 211 7.42 4.27 7.42
C VAL A 211 8.88 3.80 7.42
N ASN A 212 9.23 2.88 6.52
CA ASN A 212 10.56 2.27 6.44
C ASN A 212 11.36 2.71 5.20
N ILE A 213 11.02 3.85 4.59
CA ILE A 213 11.69 4.36 3.38
C ILE A 213 12.24 5.75 3.65
N GLY A 214 13.56 5.87 3.70
CA GLY A 214 14.27 7.15 3.81
C GLY A 214 14.65 7.73 2.45
N ALA A 215 14.87 9.05 2.41
CA ALA A 215 15.36 9.72 1.19
C ALA A 215 16.71 9.16 0.72
N GLN A 216 17.57 8.72 1.65
CA GLN A 216 18.86 8.11 1.32
C GLN A 216 18.70 6.75 0.65
N ASP A 217 17.68 5.98 1.01
CA ASP A 217 17.41 4.66 0.44
C ASP A 217 16.97 4.77 -1.03
N LEU A 218 16.11 5.75 -1.31
CA LEU A 218 15.69 6.08 -2.67
C LEU A 218 16.82 6.67 -3.50
N ARG A 219 17.65 7.53 -2.90
CA ARG A 219 18.85 8.07 -3.58
C ARG A 219 19.85 6.98 -3.94
N ALA A 220 20.00 5.98 -3.09
CA ALA A 220 20.85 4.82 -3.32
C ALA A 220 20.22 3.81 -4.32
N GLY A 221 18.95 3.98 -4.68
CA GLY A 221 18.26 3.09 -5.61
C GLY A 221 18.03 1.68 -5.05
N ARG A 222 17.74 1.53 -3.75
CA ARG A 222 17.55 0.19 -3.15
C ARG A 222 16.37 -0.54 -3.83
N PRO A 223 16.60 -1.66 -4.56
CA PRO A 223 15.59 -2.20 -5.47
C PRO A 223 14.23 -2.51 -4.84
N HIS A 224 14.21 -3.24 -3.73
CA HIS A 224 12.98 -3.64 -3.05
C HIS A 224 12.16 -2.45 -2.51
N LEU A 225 12.82 -1.39 -2.03
CA LEU A 225 12.13 -0.18 -1.55
C LEU A 225 11.61 0.66 -2.71
N VAL A 226 12.37 0.75 -3.79
CA VAL A 226 11.98 1.49 -4.99
C VAL A 226 10.79 0.81 -5.67
N LEU A 227 10.87 -0.51 -5.97
CA LEU A 227 9.75 -1.22 -6.59
C LEU A 227 8.51 -1.24 -5.68
N GLY A 228 8.70 -1.43 -4.37
CA GLY A 228 7.60 -1.39 -3.41
C GLY A 228 6.89 -0.03 -3.36
N LEU A 229 7.65 1.08 -3.44
CA LEU A 229 7.07 2.43 -3.49
C LEU A 229 6.40 2.72 -4.85
N LEU A 230 7.05 2.34 -5.96
CA LEU A 230 6.49 2.48 -7.31
C LEU A 230 5.16 1.75 -7.43
N TRP A 231 5.10 0.49 -6.98
CA TRP A 231 3.87 -0.29 -6.96
C TRP A 231 2.75 0.42 -6.20
N GLN A 232 3.03 0.91 -4.99
CA GLN A 232 2.03 1.60 -4.20
C GLN A 232 1.51 2.86 -4.88
N ILE A 233 2.40 3.66 -5.49
CA ILE A 233 2.01 4.87 -6.22
C ILE A 233 1.16 4.50 -7.44
N ILE A 234 1.60 3.53 -8.24
CA ILE A 234 0.88 3.05 -9.43
C ILE A 234 -0.51 2.53 -9.04
N LYS A 235 -0.58 1.71 -7.99
CA LYS A 235 -1.83 1.12 -7.48
C LYS A 235 -2.84 2.19 -7.09
N VAL A 236 -2.42 3.27 -6.42
CA VAL A 236 -3.30 4.40 -6.08
C VAL A 236 -3.94 4.99 -7.34
N GLY A 237 -3.14 5.21 -8.40
CA GLY A 237 -3.63 5.77 -9.66
C GLY A 237 -4.58 4.82 -10.41
N LEU A 238 -4.21 3.54 -10.51
CA LEU A 238 -5.03 2.53 -11.18
C LEU A 238 -6.40 2.37 -10.53
N PHE A 239 -6.49 2.50 -9.20
CA PHE A 239 -7.73 2.28 -8.46
C PHE A 239 -8.55 3.55 -8.26
N ALA A 240 -8.00 4.72 -8.61
CA ALA A 240 -8.66 6.00 -8.40
C ALA A 240 -10.00 6.15 -9.13
N HIS A 241 -10.29 5.34 -10.15
CA HIS A 241 -11.56 5.37 -10.91
C HIS A 241 -12.45 4.15 -10.64
N ILE A 242 -12.01 3.22 -9.79
CA ILE A 242 -12.70 1.97 -9.46
C ILE A 242 -13.49 2.21 -8.16
N GLU A 243 -14.37 3.21 -8.22
CA GLU A 243 -15.22 3.63 -7.11
C GLU A 243 -16.53 4.15 -7.67
N ILE A 244 -17.66 3.76 -7.05
CA ILE A 244 -19.01 4.09 -7.55
C ILE A 244 -19.23 5.61 -7.60
N SER A 245 -18.69 6.36 -6.64
CA SER A 245 -18.79 7.82 -6.57
C SER A 245 -18.17 8.53 -7.78
N ARG A 246 -17.24 7.87 -8.48
CA ARG A 246 -16.53 8.38 -9.66
C ARG A 246 -16.99 7.73 -10.95
N ASN A 247 -17.44 6.49 -10.89
CA ASN A 247 -17.93 5.73 -12.03
C ASN A 247 -19.27 5.06 -11.69
N GLU A 248 -20.36 5.80 -11.94
CA GLU A 248 -21.74 5.36 -11.69
C GLU A 248 -22.10 4.06 -12.42
N ALA A 249 -21.41 3.74 -13.53
CA ALA A 249 -21.68 2.52 -14.28
C ALA A 249 -21.38 1.26 -13.47
N LEU A 250 -20.57 1.36 -12.41
CA LEU A 250 -20.32 0.27 -11.47
C LEU A 250 -21.60 -0.20 -10.75
N ILE A 251 -22.65 0.61 -10.66
CA ILE A 251 -23.94 0.20 -10.07
C ILE A 251 -24.52 -1.01 -10.81
N THR A 252 -24.23 -1.19 -12.09
CA THR A 252 -24.64 -2.37 -12.88
C THR A 252 -24.06 -3.69 -12.35
N LEU A 253 -23.05 -3.64 -11.49
CA LEU A 253 -22.43 -4.81 -10.86
C LEU A 253 -23.15 -5.29 -9.58
N LEU A 254 -24.28 -4.68 -9.23
CA LEU A 254 -25.11 -5.09 -8.11
C LEU A 254 -25.72 -6.48 -8.37
N GLU A 255 -25.53 -7.42 -7.45
CA GLU A 255 -26.10 -8.77 -7.56
C GLU A 255 -27.54 -8.81 -7.00
N GLU A 256 -28.29 -9.86 -7.33
CA GLU A 256 -29.67 -10.02 -6.85
C GLU A 256 -29.72 -10.13 -5.31
N GLY A 257 -30.45 -9.21 -4.68
CA GLY A 257 -30.62 -9.17 -3.22
C GLY A 257 -29.57 -8.36 -2.46
N GLU A 258 -28.65 -7.70 -3.16
CA GLU A 258 -27.74 -6.72 -2.56
C GLU A 258 -28.29 -5.29 -2.68
N ASP A 259 -27.97 -4.47 -1.68
CA ASP A 259 -28.22 -3.04 -1.73
C ASP A 259 -26.96 -2.27 -2.16
N LEU A 260 -27.14 -1.04 -2.62
CA LEU A 260 -26.05 -0.18 -3.08
C LEU A 260 -24.97 0.03 -2.02
N GLU A 261 -25.36 0.08 -0.73
CA GLU A 261 -24.43 0.16 0.39
C GLU A 261 -23.47 -1.02 0.47
N ASP A 262 -23.89 -2.23 0.08
CA ASP A 262 -23.04 -3.41 0.12
C ASP A 262 -21.99 -3.38 -0.99
N LEU A 263 -22.38 -2.89 -2.18
CA LEU A 263 -21.45 -2.66 -3.28
C LEU A 263 -20.42 -1.56 -2.94
N MET A 264 -20.84 -0.51 -2.22
CA MET A 264 -19.96 0.59 -1.77
C MET A 264 -18.92 0.14 -0.74
N LYS A 265 -19.15 -0.94 0.00
CA LYS A 265 -18.19 -1.46 1.01
C LYS A 265 -17.05 -2.26 0.40
N LEU A 266 -17.14 -2.62 -0.88
CA LEU A 266 -16.15 -3.45 -1.54
C LEU A 266 -14.86 -2.68 -1.80
N SER A 267 -13.74 -3.41 -1.69
CA SER A 267 -12.44 -2.95 -2.15
C SER A 267 -12.42 -2.83 -3.68
N PRO A 268 -11.50 -2.00 -4.24
CA PRO A 268 -11.30 -1.93 -5.69
C PRO A 268 -10.99 -3.29 -6.33
N GLU A 269 -10.26 -4.16 -5.64
CA GLU A 269 -9.96 -5.52 -6.11
C GLU A 269 -11.23 -6.38 -6.23
N GLU A 270 -12.13 -6.31 -5.24
CA GLU A 270 -13.41 -7.02 -5.27
C GLU A 270 -14.33 -6.47 -6.35
N LEU A 271 -14.37 -5.15 -6.54
CA LEU A 271 -15.11 -4.51 -7.64
C LEU A 271 -14.58 -4.94 -9.01
N LEU A 272 -13.26 -5.02 -9.19
CA LEU A 272 -12.67 -5.55 -10.42
C LEU A 272 -13.04 -7.01 -10.66
N LEU A 273 -13.02 -7.84 -9.61
CA LEU A 273 -13.41 -9.24 -9.73
C LEU A 273 -14.88 -9.38 -10.14
N ARG A 274 -15.77 -8.57 -9.55
CA ARG A 274 -17.18 -8.49 -9.96
C ARG A 274 -17.34 -8.03 -11.40
N TRP A 275 -16.60 -7.00 -11.80
CA TRP A 275 -16.61 -6.49 -13.17
C TRP A 275 -16.16 -7.53 -14.19
N VAL A 276 -15.07 -8.26 -13.92
CA VAL A 276 -14.65 -9.36 -14.79
C VAL A 276 -15.73 -10.44 -14.85
N ASN A 277 -16.27 -10.84 -13.71
CA ASN A 277 -17.30 -11.88 -13.66
C ASN A 277 -18.62 -11.49 -14.33
N TYR A 278 -18.99 -10.22 -14.29
CA TYR A 278 -20.13 -9.68 -15.04
C TYR A 278 -19.95 -9.93 -16.55
N HIS A 279 -18.79 -9.57 -17.10
CA HIS A 279 -18.48 -9.77 -18.51
C HIS A 279 -18.31 -11.24 -18.88
N LEU A 280 -17.66 -12.05 -18.05
CA LEU A 280 -17.55 -13.49 -18.28
C LEU A 280 -18.93 -14.17 -18.31
N THR A 281 -19.83 -13.81 -17.41
CA THR A 281 -21.20 -14.34 -17.37
C THR A 281 -21.96 -13.95 -18.65
N ASN A 282 -21.83 -12.70 -19.10
CA ASN A 282 -22.43 -12.22 -20.36
C ASN A 282 -21.84 -12.92 -21.60
N ALA A 283 -20.60 -13.39 -21.52
CA ALA A 283 -19.96 -14.22 -22.55
C ALA A 283 -20.38 -15.70 -22.50
N GLY A 284 -21.18 -16.11 -21.51
CA GLY A 284 -21.51 -17.51 -21.26
C GLY A 284 -20.32 -18.33 -20.72
N TRP A 285 -19.33 -17.68 -20.10
CA TRP A 285 -18.16 -18.31 -19.51
C TRP A 285 -18.27 -18.41 -17.99
N GLN A 286 -17.47 -19.31 -17.39
CA GLN A 286 -17.44 -19.51 -15.94
C GLN A 286 -16.81 -18.31 -15.21
N LYS A 287 -17.34 -18.01 -14.02
CA LYS A 287 -16.79 -16.98 -13.11
C LYS A 287 -15.41 -17.40 -12.59
N ILE A 288 -14.57 -16.42 -12.30
CA ILE A 288 -13.29 -16.56 -11.60
C ILE A 288 -13.41 -16.06 -10.15
N GLY A 289 -12.59 -16.59 -9.26
CA GLY A 289 -12.50 -16.20 -7.85
C GLY A 289 -11.22 -15.44 -7.48
N ASN A 290 -10.21 -15.42 -8.35
CA ASN A 290 -8.94 -14.72 -8.12
C ASN A 290 -8.27 -14.29 -9.44
N PHE A 291 -7.26 -13.43 -9.33
CA PHE A 291 -6.39 -13.02 -10.45
C PHE A 291 -5.05 -13.75 -10.45
N THR A 292 -5.02 -14.98 -9.93
CA THR A 292 -3.83 -15.86 -9.91
C THR A 292 -4.14 -17.11 -10.73
N ASN A 293 -4.48 -18.22 -10.09
CA ASN A 293 -4.63 -19.54 -10.70
C ASN A 293 -5.77 -19.56 -11.74
N ASP A 294 -6.81 -18.75 -11.54
CA ASP A 294 -8.00 -18.78 -12.40
C ASP A 294 -7.79 -18.10 -13.76
N ILE A 295 -6.67 -17.39 -13.94
CA ILE A 295 -6.33 -16.65 -15.17
C ILE A 295 -5.06 -17.16 -15.88
N GLU A 296 -4.34 -18.13 -15.29
CA GLU A 296 -3.07 -18.66 -15.82
C GLU A 296 -3.20 -19.18 -17.25
N ASP A 297 -4.34 -19.79 -17.57
CA ASP A 297 -4.60 -20.37 -18.87
C ASP A 297 -5.04 -19.34 -19.93
N SER A 298 -5.13 -18.06 -19.58
CA SER A 298 -5.55 -16.93 -20.43
C SER A 298 -6.96 -17.02 -21.05
N LYS A 299 -7.75 -18.06 -20.78
CA LYS A 299 -9.06 -18.24 -21.43
C LYS A 299 -10.09 -17.24 -20.94
N ALA A 300 -10.10 -16.97 -19.63
CA ALA A 300 -10.93 -15.92 -19.05
C ALA A 300 -10.61 -14.56 -19.70
N TYR A 301 -9.33 -14.24 -19.91
CA TYR A 301 -8.93 -12.99 -20.56
C TYR A 301 -9.37 -12.89 -22.02
N PHE A 302 -9.35 -13.96 -22.81
CA PHE A 302 -9.89 -13.94 -24.16
C PHE A 302 -11.39 -13.56 -24.19
N HIS A 303 -12.19 -14.17 -23.31
CA HIS A 303 -13.61 -13.85 -23.21
C HIS A 303 -13.84 -12.42 -22.71
N LEU A 304 -13.06 -11.97 -21.72
CA LEU A 304 -13.12 -10.61 -21.21
C LEU A 304 -12.81 -9.59 -22.32
N LEU A 305 -11.66 -9.71 -22.98
CA LEU A 305 -11.25 -8.83 -24.07
C LEU A 305 -12.30 -8.78 -25.17
N ASN A 306 -12.85 -9.94 -25.56
CA ASN A 306 -13.90 -9.99 -26.56
C ASN A 306 -15.20 -9.30 -26.12
N GLN A 307 -15.54 -9.29 -24.82
CA GLN A 307 -16.72 -8.56 -24.33
C GLN A 307 -16.51 -7.06 -24.31
N ILE A 308 -15.36 -6.61 -23.78
CA ILE A 308 -15.10 -5.19 -23.53
C ILE A 308 -14.61 -4.44 -24.77
N ALA A 309 -14.18 -5.14 -25.82
CA ALA A 309 -13.70 -4.53 -27.04
C ALA A 309 -14.81 -3.71 -27.74
N PRO A 310 -14.50 -2.46 -28.17
CA PRO A 310 -15.39 -1.58 -28.92
C PRO A 310 -16.10 -2.29 -30.07
N LYS A 311 -17.44 -2.22 -30.08
CA LYS A 311 -18.28 -2.89 -31.09
C LYS A 311 -18.59 -2.02 -32.29
N GLY A 312 -18.30 -0.71 -32.22
CA GLY A 312 -18.60 0.26 -33.28
C GLY A 312 -20.09 0.55 -33.37
N ILE A 313 -20.76 0.60 -32.22
CA ILE A 313 -22.21 0.82 -32.14
C ILE A 313 -22.54 2.31 -31.97
N GLN A 314 -21.64 3.08 -31.34
CA GLN A 314 -21.79 4.53 -31.15
C GLN A 314 -21.13 5.30 -32.29
N ASP A 315 -21.73 6.43 -32.69
CA ASP A 315 -21.12 7.35 -33.66
C ASP A 315 -19.74 7.78 -33.12
N ASP A 316 -18.69 7.61 -33.93
CA ASP A 316 -17.25 7.80 -33.63
C ASP A 316 -16.49 6.64 -32.94
N GLU A 317 -17.13 5.51 -32.60
CA GLU A 317 -16.42 4.35 -32.03
C GLU A 317 -15.81 3.44 -33.12
N LEU A 318 -14.49 3.35 -33.19
CA LEU A 318 -13.80 2.40 -34.07
C LEU A 318 -13.98 0.97 -33.54
N LYS A 319 -14.63 0.11 -34.34
CA LYS A 319 -14.78 -1.32 -34.02
C LYS A 319 -13.42 -2.01 -33.93
N ILE A 320 -13.18 -2.70 -32.82
CA ILE A 320 -11.98 -3.52 -32.61
C ILE A 320 -12.41 -4.98 -32.51
N ASP A 321 -12.04 -5.78 -33.51
CA ASP A 321 -12.32 -7.21 -33.54
C ASP A 321 -11.20 -8.01 -32.85
N ILE A 322 -11.60 -8.78 -31.83
CA ILE A 322 -10.73 -9.68 -31.08
C ILE A 322 -10.67 -11.02 -31.78
N ASP A 323 -9.46 -11.44 -32.14
CA ASP A 323 -9.23 -12.74 -32.77
C ASP A 323 -9.18 -13.84 -31.71
N MET A 324 -10.16 -14.74 -31.74
CA MET A 324 -10.28 -15.89 -30.85
C MET A 324 -9.52 -17.12 -31.35
N SER A 325 -8.82 -17.06 -32.48
CA SER A 325 -8.07 -18.21 -33.02
C SER A 325 -7.03 -18.76 -32.04
N GLY A 326 -6.39 -17.85 -31.28
CA GLY A 326 -5.42 -18.18 -30.24
C GLY A 326 -6.02 -18.91 -29.02
N PHE A 327 -7.34 -18.86 -28.81
CA PHE A 327 -8.01 -19.44 -27.64
C PHE A 327 -7.74 -20.95 -27.47
N ASN A 328 -7.68 -21.68 -28.59
CA ASN A 328 -7.47 -23.14 -28.58
C ASN A 328 -5.98 -23.53 -28.68
N GLU A 329 -5.05 -22.58 -28.61
CA GLU A 329 -3.61 -22.87 -28.57
C GLU A 329 -3.32 -23.78 -27.38
N LYS A 330 -2.52 -24.83 -27.56
CA LYS A 330 -2.30 -25.85 -26.51
C LYS A 330 -1.27 -25.40 -25.47
N ASN A 331 -0.31 -24.58 -25.88
CA ASN A 331 0.73 -24.07 -25.00
C ASN A 331 0.24 -22.77 -24.34
N ASP A 332 0.15 -22.76 -23.01
CA ASP A 332 -0.41 -21.61 -22.27
C ASP A 332 0.41 -20.33 -22.47
N LEU A 333 1.74 -20.42 -22.57
CA LEU A 333 2.60 -19.26 -22.85
C LEU A 333 2.31 -18.63 -24.22
N ARG A 334 2.14 -19.47 -25.25
CA ARG A 334 1.74 -19.00 -26.59
C ARG A 334 0.32 -18.45 -26.58
N ARG A 335 -0.59 -19.08 -25.83
CA ARG A 335 -1.97 -18.61 -25.66
C ARG A 335 -2.00 -17.23 -25.01
N ALA A 336 -1.19 -17.02 -23.97
CA ALA A 336 -1.04 -15.74 -23.29
C ALA A 336 -0.47 -14.66 -24.23
N GLU A 337 0.54 -14.98 -25.05
CA GLU A 337 1.04 -14.03 -26.06
C GLU A 337 -0.04 -13.65 -27.09
N CYS A 338 -0.81 -14.63 -27.61
CA CYS A 338 -1.93 -14.35 -28.50
C CYS A 338 -2.99 -13.45 -27.85
N MET A 339 -3.29 -13.67 -26.56
CA MET A 339 -4.20 -12.84 -25.76
C MET A 339 -3.66 -11.41 -25.63
N LEU A 340 -2.39 -11.23 -25.27
CA LEU A 340 -1.76 -9.92 -25.12
C LEU A 340 -1.64 -9.16 -26.45
N GLN A 341 -1.52 -9.87 -27.58
CA GLN A 341 -1.63 -9.24 -28.89
C GLN A 341 -3.04 -8.68 -29.15
N GLN A 342 -4.10 -9.31 -28.64
CA GLN A 342 -5.44 -8.74 -28.71
C GLN A 342 -5.58 -7.53 -27.80
N ALA A 343 -5.03 -7.58 -26.57
CA ALA A 343 -4.99 -6.42 -25.69
C ALA A 343 -4.21 -5.25 -26.29
N ALA A 344 -3.16 -5.52 -27.08
CA ALA A 344 -2.38 -4.49 -27.78
C ALA A 344 -3.19 -3.74 -28.84
N LYS A 345 -4.14 -4.41 -29.53
CA LYS A 345 -5.06 -3.74 -30.46
C LYS A 345 -5.94 -2.70 -29.78
N MET A 346 -6.19 -2.88 -28.48
CA MET A 346 -6.96 -1.98 -27.64
C MET A 346 -6.08 -0.94 -26.92
N ASP A 347 -4.76 -0.94 -27.17
CA ASP A 347 -3.76 -0.15 -26.44
C ASP A 347 -3.65 -0.49 -24.92
N CYS A 348 -4.08 -1.71 -24.55
CA CYS A 348 -4.12 -2.18 -23.16
C CYS A 348 -3.03 -3.20 -22.79
N ARG A 349 -2.07 -3.52 -23.68
CA ARG A 349 -0.94 -4.42 -23.36
C ARG A 349 0.07 -3.71 -22.45
N GLN A 350 -0.22 -3.70 -21.15
CA GLN A 350 0.59 -3.06 -20.10
C GLN A 350 0.66 -3.99 -18.87
N PHE A 351 1.69 -3.81 -18.04
CA PHE A 351 1.96 -4.54 -16.79
C PHE A 351 2.32 -6.02 -16.89
N VAL A 352 1.74 -6.80 -17.80
CA VAL A 352 1.97 -8.25 -17.88
C VAL A 352 2.68 -8.67 -19.16
N THR A 353 3.58 -9.64 -19.01
CA THR A 353 4.13 -10.46 -20.09
C THR A 353 3.39 -11.81 -20.15
N PRO A 354 3.56 -12.63 -21.22
CA PRO A 354 2.99 -13.96 -21.26
C PRO A 354 3.40 -14.85 -20.09
N ALA A 355 4.64 -14.69 -19.61
CA ALA A 355 5.15 -15.46 -18.48
C ALA A 355 4.43 -15.07 -17.17
N ASP A 356 4.14 -13.78 -16.97
CA ASP A 356 3.48 -13.27 -15.76
C ASP A 356 2.02 -13.73 -15.65
N VAL A 357 1.35 -13.84 -16.80
CA VAL A 357 -0.02 -14.38 -16.87
C VAL A 357 0.00 -15.85 -16.47
N VAL A 358 0.87 -16.66 -17.10
CA VAL A 358 0.95 -18.10 -16.85
C VAL A 358 1.47 -18.41 -15.44
N ALA A 359 2.34 -17.56 -14.88
CA ALA A 359 2.81 -17.66 -13.51
C ALA A 359 1.77 -17.21 -12.46
N GLY A 360 0.64 -16.63 -12.90
CA GLY A 360 -0.41 -16.18 -12.00
C GLY A 360 0.02 -15.04 -11.08
N ASN A 361 0.90 -14.13 -11.53
CA ASN A 361 1.40 -13.05 -10.67
C ASN A 361 0.25 -12.11 -10.25
N PRO A 362 -0.15 -12.06 -8.97
CA PRO A 362 -1.37 -11.37 -8.55
C PRO A 362 -1.30 -9.86 -8.80
N LYS A 363 -0.16 -9.22 -8.54
CA LYS A 363 -0.02 -7.76 -8.65
C LYS A 363 -0.10 -7.32 -10.11
N LEU A 364 0.65 -7.99 -10.99
CA LEU A 364 0.70 -7.62 -12.40
C LEU A 364 -0.64 -7.91 -13.09
N ASN A 365 -1.29 -9.04 -12.79
CA ASN A 365 -2.59 -9.36 -13.35
C ASN A 365 -3.69 -8.41 -12.85
N ILE A 366 -3.70 -8.03 -11.57
CA ILE A 366 -4.61 -6.98 -11.07
C ILE A 366 -4.35 -5.64 -11.77
N ALA A 367 -3.09 -5.26 -11.98
CA ALA A 367 -2.75 -4.01 -12.67
C ALA A 367 -3.21 -4.03 -14.15
N PHE A 368 -3.04 -5.16 -14.83
CA PHE A 368 -3.54 -5.38 -16.18
C PHE A 368 -5.07 -5.26 -16.25
N VAL A 369 -5.79 -5.91 -15.33
CA VAL A 369 -7.25 -5.86 -15.25
C VAL A 369 -7.75 -4.45 -14.92
N ALA A 370 -7.10 -3.75 -13.99
CA ALA A 370 -7.41 -2.36 -13.67
C ALA A 370 -7.19 -1.44 -14.89
N ASN A 371 -6.12 -1.65 -15.64
CA ASN A 371 -5.87 -0.92 -16.89
C ASN A 371 -6.95 -1.18 -17.95
N LEU A 372 -7.39 -2.44 -18.09
CA LEU A 372 -8.52 -2.78 -18.97
C LEU A 372 -9.80 -2.06 -18.54
N PHE A 373 -10.14 -2.10 -17.25
CA PHE A 373 -11.31 -1.41 -16.71
C PHE A 373 -11.25 0.11 -16.96
N ASN A 374 -10.13 0.74 -16.66
CA ASN A 374 -9.97 2.19 -16.83
C ASN A 374 -10.06 2.64 -18.29
N THR A 375 -9.68 1.77 -19.23
CA THR A 375 -9.72 2.09 -20.67
C THR A 375 -11.07 1.73 -21.29
N TYR A 376 -11.63 0.56 -20.96
CA TYR A 376 -12.89 0.04 -21.49
C TYR A 376 -13.74 -0.59 -20.39
N PRO A 377 -14.47 0.21 -19.58
CA PRO A 377 -15.38 -0.33 -18.58
C PRO A 377 -16.47 -1.21 -19.20
N ALA A 378 -16.95 -0.83 -20.39
CA ALA A 378 -18.01 -1.53 -21.14
C ALA A 378 -19.29 -1.81 -20.32
N LEU A 379 -19.62 -0.93 -19.38
CA LEU A 379 -20.83 -1.01 -18.57
C LEU A 379 -21.88 -0.06 -19.15
N ASN A 380 -23.06 -0.59 -19.45
CA ASN A 380 -24.18 0.22 -19.94
C ASN A 380 -24.83 0.95 -18.76
N LYS A 381 -24.99 2.28 -18.86
CA LYS A 381 -25.73 3.05 -17.85
C LYS A 381 -27.18 2.57 -17.79
N THR A 382 -27.49 1.78 -16.77
CA THR A 382 -28.85 1.36 -16.45
C THR A 382 -29.50 2.42 -15.57
N ASN A 383 -30.71 2.85 -15.95
CA ASN A 383 -31.49 3.85 -15.21
C ASN A 383 -32.10 3.17 -13.97
N HIS A 384 -31.28 2.87 -12.97
CA HIS A 384 -31.67 2.12 -11.78
C HIS A 384 -32.60 2.89 -10.82
N GLY A 385 -33.00 4.11 -11.17
CA GLY A 385 -33.91 4.92 -10.34
C GLY A 385 -33.30 5.43 -9.03
N TYR A 386 -32.00 5.19 -8.80
CA TYR A 386 -31.26 5.81 -7.70
C TYR A 386 -31.06 7.29 -8.00
N ASP A 387 -31.35 8.15 -7.02
CA ASP A 387 -30.99 9.56 -7.10
C ASP A 387 -29.48 9.69 -6.89
N LEU A 388 -28.76 9.79 -8.00
CA LEU A 388 -27.29 9.92 -8.04
C LEU A 388 -26.81 11.18 -7.30
N ALA A 389 -27.68 12.19 -7.09
CA ALA A 389 -27.35 13.35 -6.27
C ALA A 389 -27.22 13.03 -4.76
N VAL A 390 -27.68 11.86 -4.33
CA VAL A 390 -27.63 11.37 -2.93
C VAL A 390 -26.38 10.52 -2.67
N LEU A 391 -25.67 10.07 -3.72
CA LEU A 391 -24.37 9.43 -3.59
C LEU A 391 -23.31 10.49 -3.24
N GLU A 392 -23.30 10.93 -1.98
CA GLU A 392 -22.17 11.68 -1.44
C GLU A 392 -20.95 10.74 -1.46
N GLY A 393 -20.00 11.05 -2.35
CA GLY A 393 -18.69 10.38 -2.34
C GLY A 393 -17.93 10.64 -1.04
N GLU A 394 -16.78 9.98 -0.89
CA GLU A 394 -15.91 10.16 0.27
C GLU A 394 -15.63 11.65 0.54
N SER A 395 -15.91 12.10 1.77
CA SER A 395 -15.64 13.48 2.14
C SER A 395 -14.13 13.75 2.23
N ARG A 396 -13.71 15.01 2.10
CA ARG A 396 -12.28 15.38 2.22
C ARG A 396 -11.67 14.99 3.57
N GLU A 397 -12.46 15.09 4.65
CA GLU A 397 -12.01 14.70 6.00
C GLU A 397 -11.83 13.18 6.08
N GLU A 398 -12.76 12.40 5.53
CA GLU A 398 -12.66 10.93 5.44
C GLU A 398 -11.41 10.50 4.67
N ARG A 399 -11.20 11.06 3.47
CA ARG A 399 -10.01 10.77 2.65
C ARG A 399 -8.72 11.03 3.39
N THR A 400 -8.67 12.15 4.11
CA THR A 400 -7.46 12.53 4.85
C THR A 400 -7.18 11.57 5.99
N PHE A 401 -8.20 11.17 6.75
CA PHE A 401 -8.03 10.18 7.82
C PHE A 401 -7.67 8.80 7.28
N ARG A 402 -8.31 8.35 6.21
CA ARG A 402 -7.97 7.09 5.53
C ARG A 402 -6.50 7.08 5.09
N ASN A 403 -6.06 8.11 4.37
CA ASN A 403 -4.68 8.21 3.90
C ASN A 403 -3.69 8.29 5.06
N TRP A 404 -4.00 9.05 6.11
CA TRP A 404 -3.19 9.10 7.32
C TRP A 404 -3.05 7.70 7.96
N MET A 405 -4.16 6.99 8.16
CA MET A 405 -4.15 5.64 8.75
C MET A 405 -3.34 4.65 7.91
N ASN A 406 -3.59 4.61 6.60
CA ASN A 406 -2.87 3.73 5.67
C ASN A 406 -1.37 4.06 5.63
N SER A 407 -1.01 5.34 5.71
CA SER A 407 0.40 5.73 5.74
C SER A 407 1.18 5.26 6.98
N LEU A 408 0.47 4.93 8.06
CA LEU A 408 1.05 4.32 9.26
C LEU A 408 1.20 2.78 9.15
N GLY A 409 0.83 2.19 8.01
CA GLY A 409 0.96 0.77 7.72
C GLY A 409 0.01 -0.08 8.56
N VAL A 410 -1.26 0.33 8.69
CA VAL A 410 -2.29 -0.48 9.35
C VAL A 410 -2.70 -1.67 8.48
N SER A 411 -3.13 -2.77 9.12
CA SER A 411 -3.62 -3.98 8.46
C SER A 411 -4.94 -4.45 9.07
N PRO A 412 -6.02 -4.68 8.31
CA PRO A 412 -6.10 -4.57 6.86
C PRO A 412 -6.00 -3.11 6.37
N TYR A 413 -5.73 -2.96 5.07
CA TYR A 413 -5.76 -1.64 4.40
C TYR A 413 -7.17 -1.05 4.50
N VAL A 414 -7.25 0.24 4.77
CA VAL A 414 -8.53 0.94 4.93
C VAL A 414 -8.95 1.50 3.59
N HIS A 415 -10.01 0.95 3.02
CA HIS A 415 -10.66 1.45 1.82
C HIS A 415 -11.79 2.40 2.18
N HIS A 416 -12.60 2.03 3.19
CA HIS A 416 -13.79 2.76 3.61
C HIS A 416 -13.85 2.82 5.15
N LEU A 417 -13.79 4.03 5.71
CA LEU A 417 -13.68 4.22 7.16
C LEU A 417 -14.83 3.56 7.94
N TYR A 418 -16.05 3.61 7.42
CA TYR A 418 -17.24 3.20 8.16
C TYR A 418 -17.53 1.70 8.09
N SER A 419 -16.92 0.97 7.16
CA SER A 419 -16.99 -0.50 7.12
C SER A 419 -15.75 -1.13 7.77
N ASP A 420 -14.57 -0.57 7.53
CA ASP A 420 -13.32 -1.23 7.84
C ASP A 420 -12.91 -1.09 9.30
N LEU A 421 -13.45 -0.07 10.01
CA LEU A 421 -13.20 0.14 11.44
C LEU A 421 -14.23 -0.56 12.34
N THR A 422 -15.23 -1.25 11.78
CA THR A 422 -16.37 -1.84 12.52
C THR A 422 -16.00 -2.98 13.49
N ASP A 423 -14.79 -3.53 13.38
CA ASP A 423 -14.25 -4.54 14.29
C ASP A 423 -13.16 -4.00 15.24
N ALA A 424 -12.88 -2.69 15.14
CA ALA A 424 -11.84 -1.94 15.86
C ALA A 424 -10.40 -2.47 15.73
N SER A 425 -10.13 -3.44 14.86
CA SER A 425 -8.78 -4.02 14.67
C SER A 425 -7.74 -2.98 14.28
N VAL A 426 -8.10 -2.09 13.36
CA VAL A 426 -7.27 -0.96 12.92
C VAL A 426 -7.11 0.07 14.05
N ILE A 427 -8.19 0.34 14.82
CA ILE A 427 -8.15 1.29 15.94
C ILE A 427 -7.15 0.84 17.01
N PHE A 428 -7.08 -0.46 17.30
CA PHE A 428 -6.07 -1.00 18.22
C PHE A 428 -4.63 -0.77 17.75
N GLN A 429 -4.35 -0.99 16.47
CA GLN A 429 -3.01 -0.69 15.92
C GLN A 429 -2.69 0.80 16.04
N LEU A 430 -3.65 1.68 15.75
CA LEU A 430 -3.46 3.12 15.94
C LEU A 430 -3.21 3.49 17.40
N TYR A 431 -3.87 2.83 18.36
CA TYR A 431 -3.59 3.02 19.79
C TYR A 431 -2.13 2.74 20.14
N GLU A 432 -1.55 1.67 19.61
CA GLU A 432 -0.12 1.38 19.81
C GLU A 432 0.77 2.48 19.21
N ARG A 433 0.42 3.01 18.02
CA ARG A 433 1.14 4.14 17.40
C ARG A 433 1.13 5.41 18.26
N ILE A 434 0.13 5.58 19.13
CA ILE A 434 0.03 6.71 20.06
C ILE A 434 0.39 6.35 21.51
N ARG A 435 1.10 5.22 21.72
CA ARG A 435 1.57 4.72 23.02
C ARG A 435 0.45 4.44 24.02
N VAL A 436 -0.72 4.01 23.53
CA VAL A 436 -1.80 3.47 24.35
C VAL A 436 -1.68 1.95 24.32
N PRO A 437 -1.39 1.28 25.45
CA PRO A 437 -1.18 -0.15 25.48
C PRO A 437 -2.47 -0.91 25.18
N VAL A 438 -2.41 -1.88 24.25
CA VAL A 438 -3.52 -2.76 23.91
C VAL A 438 -3.23 -4.16 24.44
N ASN A 439 -4.18 -4.73 25.18
CA ASN A 439 -4.10 -6.14 25.58
C ASN A 439 -4.71 -7.03 24.49
N TRP A 440 -3.85 -7.53 23.60
CA TRP A 440 -4.25 -8.38 22.47
C TRP A 440 -4.93 -9.71 22.87
N ASN A 441 -4.77 -10.17 24.12
CA ASN A 441 -5.49 -11.35 24.61
C ASN A 441 -6.99 -11.09 24.80
N ARG A 442 -7.40 -9.81 24.90
CA ARG A 442 -8.82 -9.42 24.95
C ARG A 442 -9.41 -9.11 23.57
N VAL A 443 -8.58 -9.07 22.53
CA VAL A 443 -9.00 -8.69 21.17
C VAL A 443 -9.41 -9.94 20.39
N ASN A 444 -10.65 -9.94 19.90
CA ASN A 444 -11.15 -10.99 19.02
C ASN A 444 -10.62 -10.79 17.60
N LYS A 445 -9.94 -11.80 17.05
CA LYS A 445 -9.30 -11.76 15.71
C LYS A 445 -10.18 -12.41 14.63
N ARG A 446 -9.95 -12.02 13.38
CA ARG A 446 -10.55 -12.65 12.19
C ARG A 446 -10.00 -14.07 11.99
N PRO A 447 -10.72 -14.97 11.29
CA PRO A 447 -12.09 -14.80 10.76
C PRO A 447 -13.15 -14.90 11.85
N TYR A 448 -14.20 -14.08 11.74
CA TYR A 448 -15.31 -14.11 12.68
C TYR A 448 -16.33 -15.20 12.29
N PRO A 449 -16.87 -15.98 13.24
CA PRO A 449 -17.93 -16.95 12.94
C PRO A 449 -19.20 -16.26 12.42
N ALA A 450 -19.90 -16.92 11.48
CA ALA A 450 -21.17 -16.41 10.95
C ALA A 450 -22.21 -16.16 12.06
N LEU A 451 -22.27 -17.05 13.04
CA LEU A 451 -23.08 -16.89 14.25
C LEU A 451 -22.23 -16.29 15.37
N GLY A 452 -22.61 -15.11 15.86
CA GLY A 452 -21.92 -14.43 16.97
C GLY A 452 -20.73 -13.56 16.57
N GLY A 453 -20.33 -13.54 15.29
CA GLY A 453 -19.26 -12.66 14.80
C GLY A 453 -19.52 -11.18 15.10
N ASN A 454 -20.76 -10.72 14.99
CA ASN A 454 -21.09 -9.33 15.32
C ASN A 454 -20.89 -9.00 16.81
N MET A 455 -21.19 -9.95 17.71
CA MET A 455 -20.92 -9.77 19.14
C MET A 455 -19.42 -9.65 19.41
N LYS A 456 -18.59 -10.41 18.69
CA LYS A 456 -17.12 -10.33 18.79
C LYS A 456 -16.56 -8.99 18.32
N LYS A 457 -17.10 -8.44 17.23
CA LYS A 457 -16.76 -7.09 16.76
C LYS A 457 -17.21 -6.01 17.76
N LEU A 458 -18.40 -6.17 18.35
CA LEU A 458 -18.92 -5.26 19.37
C LEU A 458 -18.09 -5.29 20.66
N GLU A 459 -17.66 -6.46 21.12
CA GLU A 459 -16.70 -6.62 22.24
C GLU A 459 -15.41 -5.84 21.98
N ASN A 460 -14.85 -5.95 20.77
CA ASN A 460 -13.68 -5.19 20.36
C ASN A 460 -13.95 -3.68 20.37
N CYS A 461 -15.05 -3.22 19.77
CA CYS A 461 -15.39 -1.80 19.72
C CYS A 461 -15.61 -1.19 21.12
N ASN A 462 -16.26 -1.93 22.03
CA ASN A 462 -16.40 -1.51 23.42
C ASN A 462 -15.03 -1.36 24.10
N TYR A 463 -14.14 -2.33 23.91
CA TYR A 463 -12.79 -2.25 24.46
C TYR A 463 -11.98 -1.08 23.88
N ALA A 464 -12.12 -0.80 22.58
CA ALA A 464 -11.47 0.34 21.94
C ALA A 464 -11.97 1.69 22.51
N VAL A 465 -13.28 1.81 22.79
CA VAL A 465 -13.85 3.00 23.45
C VAL A 465 -13.36 3.11 24.90
N ASP A 466 -13.26 2.00 25.63
CA ASP A 466 -12.75 1.98 27.00
C ASP A 466 -11.28 2.42 27.08
N LEU A 467 -10.43 1.95 26.16
CA LEU A 467 -9.04 2.42 26.04
C LEU A 467 -9.00 3.93 25.75
N GLY A 468 -9.85 4.40 24.83
CA GLY A 468 -9.98 5.82 24.52
C GLY A 468 -10.32 6.67 25.75
N LYS A 469 -11.33 6.26 26.54
CA LYS A 469 -11.78 6.98 27.74
C LYS A 469 -10.76 6.89 28.88
N ASN A 470 -10.30 5.69 29.19
CA ASN A 470 -9.60 5.41 30.43
C ASN A 470 -8.09 5.58 30.31
N GLU A 471 -7.49 5.12 29.21
CA GLU A 471 -6.04 5.16 29.00
C GLU A 471 -5.63 6.43 28.24
N ALA A 472 -6.28 6.70 27.11
CA ALA A 472 -5.95 7.84 26.25
C ALA A 472 -6.53 9.18 26.73
N LYS A 473 -7.50 9.14 27.66
CA LYS A 473 -8.23 10.31 28.21
C LYS A 473 -8.95 11.14 27.14
N PHE A 474 -9.49 10.47 26.12
CA PHE A 474 -10.31 11.07 25.09
C PHE A 474 -11.68 11.50 25.60
N SER A 475 -12.21 12.57 25.02
CA SER A 475 -13.57 13.02 25.26
C SER A 475 -14.51 12.24 24.34
N LEU A 476 -15.02 11.11 24.84
CA LEU A 476 -15.89 10.19 24.10
C LEU A 476 -17.32 10.20 24.68
N VAL A 477 -17.85 11.39 25.00
CA VAL A 477 -19.22 11.55 25.51
C VAL A 477 -20.20 11.15 24.42
N GLY A 478 -21.10 10.20 24.73
CA GLY A 478 -22.08 9.69 23.76
C GLY A 478 -21.51 8.70 22.73
N ILE A 479 -20.22 8.35 22.80
CA ILE A 479 -19.63 7.32 21.94
C ILE A 479 -19.55 5.99 22.72
N GLY A 480 -20.21 4.97 22.19
CA GLY A 480 -20.14 3.57 22.64
C GLY A 480 -19.64 2.64 21.54
N GLY A 481 -19.33 1.39 21.88
CA GLY A 481 -18.84 0.41 20.91
C GLY A 481 -19.86 0.08 19.82
N GLN A 482 -21.16 0.19 20.13
CA GLN A 482 -22.23 0.00 19.15
C GLN A 482 -22.12 1.01 18.00
N ASN A 483 -21.82 2.28 18.29
CA ASN A 483 -21.72 3.31 17.25
C ASN A 483 -20.57 3.04 16.27
N LEU A 484 -19.45 2.49 16.75
CA LEU A 484 -18.32 2.10 15.90
C LEU A 484 -18.65 0.85 15.08
N ASN A 485 -19.28 -0.14 15.73
CA ASN A 485 -19.62 -1.40 15.09
C ASN A 485 -20.69 -1.24 13.98
N GLU A 486 -21.61 -0.30 14.14
CA GLU A 486 -22.63 0.07 13.14
C GLU A 486 -22.09 1.06 12.08
N GLY A 487 -20.84 1.52 12.20
CA GLY A 487 -20.24 2.43 11.21
C GLY A 487 -20.78 3.86 11.25
N HIS A 488 -21.20 4.36 12.42
CA HIS A 488 -21.75 5.72 12.53
C HIS A 488 -20.70 6.77 12.14
N SER A 489 -20.97 7.54 11.09
CA SER A 489 -20.00 8.43 10.45
C SER A 489 -19.39 9.47 11.39
N THR A 490 -20.22 10.34 11.96
CA THR A 490 -19.79 11.44 12.84
C THR A 490 -18.99 10.98 14.06
N LEU A 491 -19.41 9.88 14.69
CA LEU A 491 -18.80 9.39 15.93
C LEU A 491 -17.48 8.65 15.64
N THR A 492 -17.41 7.95 14.51
CA THR A 492 -16.17 7.32 14.02
C THR A 492 -15.13 8.40 13.69
N LEU A 493 -15.51 9.43 12.92
CA LEU A 493 -14.63 10.57 12.62
C LEU A 493 -14.18 11.30 13.88
N ALA A 494 -15.06 11.47 14.87
CA ALA A 494 -14.71 12.12 16.14
C ALA A 494 -13.64 11.33 16.93
N LEU A 495 -13.70 10.00 16.93
CA LEU A 495 -12.69 9.15 17.55
C LEU A 495 -11.36 9.20 16.77
N VAL A 496 -11.41 8.99 15.45
CA VAL A 496 -10.22 8.99 14.59
C VAL A 496 -9.48 10.32 14.65
N TRP A 497 -10.21 11.44 14.66
CA TRP A 497 -9.65 12.77 14.90
C TRP A 497 -8.88 12.87 16.23
N GLN A 498 -9.44 12.35 17.33
CA GLN A 498 -8.77 12.40 18.63
C GLN A 498 -7.49 11.56 18.65
N ILE A 499 -7.50 10.42 17.97
CA ILE A 499 -6.29 9.59 17.78
C ILE A 499 -5.24 10.36 16.96
N MET A 500 -5.61 10.94 15.82
CA MET A 500 -4.69 11.73 14.98
C MET A 500 -4.12 12.95 15.71
N ARG A 501 -4.96 13.66 16.47
CA ARG A 501 -4.53 14.79 17.29
C ARG A 501 -3.54 14.34 18.35
N ARG A 502 -3.82 13.24 19.05
CA ARG A 502 -2.90 12.70 20.07
C ARG A 502 -1.59 12.24 19.44
N TYR A 503 -1.63 11.57 18.29
CA TYR A 503 -0.43 11.20 17.53
C TYR A 503 0.46 12.42 17.26
N THR A 504 -0.13 13.48 16.70
CA THR A 504 0.58 14.72 16.37
C THR A 504 1.21 15.37 17.61
N LEU A 505 0.46 15.42 18.71
CA LEU A 505 0.96 16.00 19.98
C LEU A 505 2.04 15.12 20.65
N THR A 506 1.94 13.80 20.55
CA THR A 506 2.98 12.89 21.07
C THR A 506 4.27 13.08 20.30
N VAL A 507 4.20 13.18 18.96
CA VAL A 507 5.37 13.50 18.13
C VAL A 507 6.00 14.83 18.55
N LEU A 508 5.20 15.86 18.85
CA LEU A 508 5.75 17.15 19.32
C LEU A 508 6.34 17.09 20.74
N SER A 509 5.71 16.38 21.66
CA SER A 509 6.18 16.26 23.04
C SER A 509 7.55 15.58 23.11
N ASP A 510 7.79 14.57 22.26
CA ASP A 510 9.10 13.92 22.14
C ASP A 510 10.19 14.89 21.71
N LEU A 511 9.85 15.88 20.86
CA LEU A 511 10.79 16.90 20.38
C LEU A 511 11.01 18.05 21.38
N GLY A 512 9.99 18.35 22.19
CA GLY A 512 10.01 19.37 23.22
C GLY A 512 10.53 18.90 24.58
N GLY A 513 11.24 17.77 24.65
CA GLY A 513 11.82 17.26 25.90
C GLY A 513 10.80 16.74 26.92
N GLY A 514 9.60 16.35 26.48
CA GLY A 514 8.57 15.75 27.32
C GLY A 514 7.51 16.71 27.86
N GLU A 515 7.56 18.01 27.52
CA GLU A 515 6.47 18.93 27.87
C GLU A 515 5.17 18.58 27.13
N LYS A 516 4.04 18.70 27.83
CA LYS A 516 2.71 18.48 27.23
C LYS A 516 2.34 19.67 26.35
N VAL A 517 2.43 19.47 25.03
CA VAL A 517 2.02 20.47 24.04
C VAL A 517 0.49 20.56 23.98
N ASN A 518 -0.05 21.77 24.05
CA ASN A 518 -1.46 22.07 23.86
C ASN A 518 -1.66 23.09 22.71
N ASP A 519 -2.91 23.34 22.33
CA ASP A 519 -3.26 24.22 21.21
C ASP A 519 -2.74 25.65 21.40
N GLU A 520 -2.79 26.18 22.63
CA GLU A 520 -2.31 27.52 22.98
C GLU A 520 -0.78 27.63 22.84
N MET A 521 -0.05 26.58 23.22
CA MET A 521 1.41 26.52 23.10
C MET A 521 1.84 26.52 21.63
N ILE A 522 1.10 25.84 20.76
CA ILE A 522 1.35 25.87 19.31
C ILE A 522 1.12 27.28 18.76
N ILE A 523 -0.01 27.93 19.10
CA ILE A 523 -0.30 29.29 18.64
C ILE A 523 0.76 30.28 19.13
N ASN A 524 1.14 30.19 20.41
CA ASN A 524 2.18 31.03 20.98
C ASN A 524 3.52 30.82 20.27
N TRP A 525 3.92 29.57 20.05
CA TRP A 525 5.15 29.25 19.32
C TRP A 525 5.14 29.81 17.89
N VAL A 526 4.02 29.69 17.17
CA VAL A 526 3.87 30.25 15.82
C VAL A 526 4.08 31.76 15.84
N ASN A 527 3.41 32.49 16.72
CA ASN A 527 3.50 33.95 16.78
C ASN A 527 4.90 34.42 17.21
N VAL A 528 5.51 33.77 18.20
CA VAL A 528 6.89 34.07 18.62
C VAL A 528 7.88 33.82 17.48
N THR A 529 7.69 32.74 16.71
CA THR A 529 8.56 32.39 15.57
C THR A 529 8.42 33.40 14.43
N LEU A 530 7.20 33.86 14.16
CA LEU A 530 6.92 34.89 13.15
C LEU A 530 7.49 36.25 13.55
N GLU A 531 7.33 36.65 14.82
CA GLU A 531 7.86 37.90 15.36
C GLU A 531 9.39 37.91 15.34
N ALA A 532 10.04 36.82 15.76
CA ALA A 532 11.50 36.68 15.72
C ALA A 532 12.08 36.75 14.30
N ALA A 533 11.29 36.37 13.28
CA ALA A 533 11.65 36.47 11.88
C ALA A 533 11.17 37.78 11.21
N GLU A 534 10.72 38.76 12.01
CA GLU A 534 10.23 40.07 11.57
C GLU A 534 9.09 39.98 10.54
N LYS A 535 8.25 38.95 10.64
CA LYS A 535 7.08 38.76 9.77
C LYS A 535 5.88 39.54 10.29
N LYS A 536 5.06 40.06 9.37
CA LYS A 536 3.89 40.88 9.69
C LYS A 536 2.65 40.07 10.05
N THR A 537 2.61 38.80 9.66
CA THR A 537 1.48 37.91 9.91
C THR A 537 1.48 37.40 11.36
N SER A 538 0.30 37.22 11.93
CA SER A 538 0.09 36.56 13.23
C SER A 538 -1.25 35.85 13.20
N ILE A 539 -1.44 34.84 14.06
CA ILE A 539 -2.72 34.12 14.20
C ILE A 539 -3.24 34.21 15.63
N LYS A 540 -4.55 34.47 15.78
CA LYS A 540 -5.20 34.48 17.10
C LYS A 540 -5.73 33.11 17.52
N SER A 541 -6.10 32.29 16.54
CA SER A 541 -6.60 30.93 16.74
C SER A 541 -6.50 30.13 15.44
N PHE A 542 -6.71 28.82 15.48
CA PHE A 542 -6.84 28.01 14.25
C PHE A 542 -8.11 28.28 13.43
N LYS A 543 -8.97 29.21 13.88
CA LYS A 543 -10.16 29.71 13.16
C LYS A 543 -9.93 31.08 12.52
N ASP A 544 -8.71 31.62 12.61
CA ASP A 544 -8.38 32.96 12.12
C ASP A 544 -8.54 33.04 10.60
N LYS A 545 -9.37 33.97 10.13
CA LYS A 545 -9.67 34.13 8.70
C LYS A 545 -8.45 34.51 7.88
N SER A 546 -7.41 35.11 8.48
CA SER A 546 -6.17 35.43 7.76
C SER A 546 -5.49 34.18 7.16
N ILE A 547 -5.74 33.00 7.74
CA ILE A 547 -5.19 31.71 7.28
C ILE A 547 -5.71 31.33 5.89
N CYS A 548 -6.88 31.82 5.46
CA CYS A 548 -7.42 31.53 4.12
C CYS A 548 -6.49 31.97 2.99
N THR A 549 -5.61 32.94 3.24
CA THR A 549 -4.61 33.43 2.28
C THR A 549 -3.37 32.53 2.17
N SER A 550 -3.21 31.60 3.12
CA SER A 550 -2.01 30.81 3.38
C SER A 550 -0.75 31.62 3.69
N LEU A 551 -0.82 32.96 3.76
CA LEU A 551 0.32 33.83 4.06
C LEU A 551 0.93 33.55 5.45
N PRO A 552 0.15 33.36 6.54
CA PRO A 552 0.74 33.00 7.84
C PRO A 552 1.51 31.67 7.80
N VAL A 553 1.05 30.71 6.99
CA VAL A 553 1.72 29.41 6.81
C VAL A 553 3.01 29.58 6.02
N LEU A 554 2.97 30.33 4.91
CA LEU A 554 4.15 30.61 4.07
C LEU A 554 5.22 31.42 4.82
N ASP A 555 4.80 32.43 5.59
CA ASP A 555 5.69 33.24 6.41
C ASP A 555 6.34 32.40 7.51
N LEU A 556 5.58 31.49 8.14
CA LEU A 556 6.12 30.55 9.12
C LEU A 556 7.12 29.58 8.48
N ILE A 557 6.83 29.04 7.30
CA ILE A 557 7.78 28.20 6.55
C ILE A 557 9.07 28.98 6.28
N SER A 558 8.97 30.24 5.84
CA SER A 558 10.14 31.09 5.59
C SER A 558 10.93 31.38 6.88
N ALA A 559 10.27 31.48 8.04
CA ALA A 559 10.95 31.65 9.32
C ALA A 559 11.73 30.38 9.72
N ILE A 560 11.16 29.19 9.49
CA ILE A 560 11.79 27.89 9.82
C ILE A 560 12.89 27.53 8.80
N ALA A 561 12.66 27.83 7.53
CA ALA A 561 13.50 27.49 6.40
C ALA A 561 13.56 28.67 5.40
N PRO A 562 14.45 29.65 5.62
CA PRO A 562 14.50 30.89 4.83
C PRO A 562 14.64 30.72 3.32
N ASN A 563 15.30 29.65 2.87
CA ASN A 563 15.54 29.39 1.44
C ASN A 563 14.50 28.45 0.81
N ALA A 564 13.47 28.02 1.55
CA ALA A 564 12.48 27.07 1.05
C ALA A 564 11.39 27.73 0.19
N ILE A 565 11.11 29.01 0.45
CA ILE A 565 10.10 29.80 -0.24
C ILE A 565 10.77 30.61 -1.35
N ARG A 566 10.16 30.58 -2.54
CA ARG A 566 10.48 31.46 -3.66
C ARG A 566 9.39 32.53 -3.72
N GLU A 567 9.74 33.76 -3.33
CA GLU A 567 8.77 34.85 -3.18
C GLU A 567 8.04 35.18 -4.49
N GLU A 568 8.66 34.94 -5.65
CA GLU A 568 8.02 35.10 -6.96
C GLU A 568 6.85 34.13 -7.21
N MET A 569 6.72 33.07 -6.39
CA MET A 569 5.66 32.07 -6.48
C MET A 569 4.48 32.37 -5.55
N VAL A 570 4.61 33.38 -4.68
CA VAL A 570 3.62 33.74 -3.65
C VAL A 570 2.93 35.03 -4.04
N ARG A 571 1.60 35.01 -4.08
CA ARG A 571 0.80 36.24 -4.25
C ARG A 571 0.51 36.85 -2.89
N ARG A 572 0.86 38.12 -2.72
CA ARG A 572 0.74 38.86 -1.44
C ARG A 572 -0.12 40.14 -1.56
N ASP A 573 -0.84 40.29 -2.66
CA ASP A 573 -1.73 41.44 -2.88
C ASP A 573 -2.83 41.49 -1.82
N ASP A 574 -3.33 42.68 -1.50
CA ASP A 574 -4.37 42.85 -0.46
C ASP A 574 -5.71 42.22 -0.89
N ASP A 575 -5.98 42.16 -2.20
CA ASP A 575 -7.21 41.61 -2.80
C ASP A 575 -6.96 40.27 -3.52
N LEU A 576 -6.60 39.23 -2.76
CA LEU A 576 -6.43 37.87 -3.30
C LEU A 576 -7.77 37.26 -3.74
N SER A 577 -7.84 36.80 -4.99
CA SER A 577 -8.96 35.98 -5.47
C SER A 577 -8.97 34.59 -4.81
N GLU A 578 -10.08 33.85 -4.89
CA GLU A 578 -10.14 32.47 -4.40
C GLU A 578 -9.12 31.55 -5.11
N GLU A 579 -8.86 31.80 -6.39
CA GLU A 579 -7.83 31.07 -7.14
C GLU A 579 -6.43 31.38 -6.61
N ASP A 580 -6.14 32.64 -6.26
CA ASP A 580 -4.86 33.03 -5.67
C ASP A 580 -4.64 32.38 -4.30
N LYS A 581 -5.69 32.35 -3.46
CA LYS A 581 -5.66 31.69 -2.16
C LYS A 581 -5.39 30.19 -2.31
N LEU A 582 -6.06 29.53 -3.25
CA LEU A 582 -5.85 28.11 -3.53
C LEU A 582 -4.44 27.84 -4.07
N ASN A 583 -3.93 28.69 -4.97
CA ASN A 583 -2.58 28.58 -5.50
C ASN A 583 -1.51 28.77 -4.42
N ASN A 584 -1.71 29.72 -3.49
CA ASN A 584 -0.84 29.89 -2.32
C ASN A 584 -0.92 28.67 -1.39
N ALA A 585 -2.10 28.11 -1.18
CA ALA A 585 -2.30 26.93 -0.34
C ALA A 585 -1.63 25.67 -0.92
N LYS A 586 -1.78 25.41 -2.22
CA LYS A 586 -1.10 24.32 -2.95
C LYS A 586 0.42 24.43 -2.80
N TYR A 587 0.94 25.65 -2.96
CA TYR A 587 2.36 25.93 -2.77
C TYR A 587 2.79 25.70 -1.31
N ALA A 588 2.05 26.22 -0.33
CA ALA A 588 2.36 26.10 1.10
C ALA A 588 2.40 24.63 1.57
N ILE A 589 1.42 23.82 1.17
CA ILE A 589 1.37 22.38 1.51
C ILE A 589 2.56 21.64 0.90
N SER A 590 2.86 21.90 -0.38
CA SER A 590 3.97 21.25 -1.08
C SER A 590 5.33 21.65 -0.50
N VAL A 591 5.54 22.93 -0.18
CA VAL A 591 6.78 23.37 0.49
C VAL A 591 6.87 22.80 1.91
N SER A 592 5.77 22.73 2.66
CA SER A 592 5.73 22.08 3.98
C SER A 592 6.24 20.64 3.90
N ARG A 593 5.75 19.87 2.92
CA ARG A 593 6.21 18.49 2.67
C ARG A 593 7.67 18.44 2.26
N LYS A 594 8.12 19.34 1.37
CA LYS A 594 9.52 19.45 0.92
C LYS A 594 10.49 19.69 2.08
N ILE A 595 10.14 20.56 3.03
CA ILE A 595 11.00 20.83 4.20
C ILE A 595 10.98 19.69 5.23
N GLY A 596 10.11 18.69 5.06
CA GLY A 596 10.02 17.51 5.92
C GLY A 596 8.84 17.49 6.89
N ALA A 597 7.90 18.44 6.80
CA ALA A 597 6.68 18.40 7.61
C ALA A 597 5.67 17.39 7.02
N ARG A 598 5.19 16.45 7.84
CA ARG A 598 4.25 15.39 7.44
C ARG A 598 2.80 15.91 7.42
N VAL A 599 2.49 16.74 6.43
CA VAL A 599 1.19 17.40 6.29
C VAL A 599 0.24 16.59 5.41
N TYR A 600 -0.88 16.18 6.00
CA TYR A 600 -1.98 15.47 5.31
C TYR A 600 -3.14 16.39 4.88
N ALA A 601 -3.15 17.65 5.34
CA ALA A 601 -4.18 18.61 4.96
C ALA A 601 -4.16 18.90 3.45
N LEU A 602 -5.34 19.19 2.91
CA LEU A 602 -5.52 19.61 1.52
C LEU A 602 -5.43 21.14 1.41
N PRO A 603 -5.11 21.68 0.22
CA PRO A 603 -5.09 23.12 -0.01
C PRO A 603 -6.39 23.82 0.41
N GLU A 604 -7.53 23.21 0.11
CA GLU A 604 -8.85 23.76 0.43
C GLU A 604 -9.11 23.82 1.94
N ASP A 605 -8.47 22.96 2.74
CA ASP A 605 -8.60 23.01 4.21
C ASP A 605 -8.01 24.29 4.79
N LEU A 606 -6.98 24.86 4.14
CA LEU A 606 -6.43 26.16 4.50
C LEU A 606 -7.33 27.30 4.03
N VAL A 607 -7.78 27.26 2.77
CA VAL A 607 -8.66 28.29 2.18
C VAL A 607 -9.97 28.40 2.95
N GLU A 608 -10.60 27.27 3.30
CA GLU A 608 -11.84 27.23 4.08
C GLU A 608 -11.62 27.34 5.60
N VAL A 609 -10.36 27.37 6.05
CA VAL A 609 -9.96 27.47 7.46
C VAL A 609 -10.60 26.36 8.32
N LYS A 610 -10.39 25.10 7.93
CA LYS A 610 -10.85 23.94 8.70
C LYS A 610 -9.99 23.79 9.97
N PRO A 611 -10.53 24.07 11.17
CA PRO A 611 -9.67 24.30 12.35
C PRO A 611 -8.85 23.07 12.76
N LYS A 612 -9.42 21.88 12.58
CA LYS A 612 -8.75 20.60 12.83
C LYS A 612 -7.50 20.43 11.96
N MET A 613 -7.65 20.64 10.65
CA MET A 613 -6.55 20.49 9.67
C MET A 613 -5.54 21.63 9.77
N VAL A 614 -6.00 22.85 10.00
CA VAL A 614 -5.13 24.00 10.24
C VAL A 614 -4.23 23.74 11.46
N MET A 615 -4.80 23.21 12.55
CA MET A 615 -4.02 22.84 13.75
C MET A 615 -2.93 21.81 13.43
N THR A 616 -3.25 20.76 12.66
CA THR A 616 -2.25 19.74 12.30
C THR A 616 -1.15 20.30 11.40
N VAL A 617 -1.46 21.20 10.47
CA VAL A 617 -0.44 21.89 9.63
C VAL A 617 0.56 22.65 10.50
N PHE A 618 0.08 23.51 11.40
CA PHE A 618 0.95 24.28 12.30
C PHE A 618 1.74 23.40 13.26
N ALA A 619 1.10 22.34 13.77
CA ALA A 619 1.76 21.35 14.63
C ALA A 619 2.89 20.62 13.89
N CYS A 620 2.67 20.16 12.66
CA CYS A 620 3.70 19.52 11.85
C CYS A 620 4.87 20.47 11.51
N LEU A 621 4.58 21.74 11.24
CA LEU A 621 5.60 22.78 11.02
C LEU A 621 6.40 23.07 12.30
N MET A 622 5.74 23.13 13.45
CA MET A 622 6.40 23.26 14.76
C MET A 622 7.36 22.11 15.01
N GLY A 623 6.93 20.87 14.76
CA GLY A 623 7.80 19.70 14.90
C GLY A 623 9.04 19.78 14.01
N ARG A 624 8.88 20.31 12.78
CA ARG A 624 10.03 20.54 11.90
C ARG A 624 10.95 21.65 12.40
N GLY A 625 10.38 22.75 12.91
CA GLY A 625 11.12 23.90 13.43
C GLY A 625 11.95 23.56 14.67
N MET A 626 11.36 22.85 15.64
CA MET A 626 12.03 22.44 16.88
C MET A 626 13.18 21.46 16.63
N ASN A 627 13.03 20.54 15.68
CA ASN A 627 14.09 19.60 15.29
C ASN A 627 15.37 20.27 14.78
N LYS A 628 15.29 21.52 14.30
CA LYS A 628 16.42 22.26 13.76
C LYS A 628 17.17 23.09 14.81
N ILE A 629 16.58 23.23 16.02
CA ILE A 629 17.18 23.95 17.15
C ILE A 629 18.04 23.00 17.99
N ASN A 630 17.71 21.70 18.00
CA ASN A 630 18.34 20.67 18.82
C ASN A 630 19.37 19.79 18.08
N GLY A 631 19.65 20.05 16.80
CA GLY A 631 20.67 19.38 16.00
C GLY A 631 21.31 20.36 15.04
#